data_AF-A0A1Y2IV86-F1
#
_entry.id   AF-A0A1Y2IV86-F1
#
_cell.length_a   1.000
_cell.length_b   1.000
_cell.length_c   1.000
_cell.angle_alpha   90.00
_cell.angle_beta   90.00
_cell.angle_gamma   90.00
#
_symmetry.space_group_name_H-M   'P 1'
#
loop_
_entity.id
_entity.type
_entity.pdbx_description
1 polymer ?
#
loop_
_entity_poly.entity_id
_entity_poly.type
_entity_poly.pdbx_seq_one_letter_code
_entity_poly.pdbx_strand_id
1 'polypeptide(L)'
;MAALPNPTLRDWERADKLNVELVGYGYNERRVIVRFHLPKDRDLSRVQLVAAQLIRDVKHSKNWTCEFCGEPSRETHVQNISSGPHIDPPRLVIYCHFVCDMDTEHVRRNLLATHDYMNMASGGAAGPRPNFDAWKRPPGMTYPLSGSCACCERDETAEDDAGLKKCSKCKLTRYCGVECQKKDWPRHKVACKMIYSVNFENWES
;
A
#
# COMPACT_ATOMS: atom_id res chain seq x y z
N MET A 1 -9.15 34.11 -15.34
CA MET A 1 -9.41 32.76 -15.86
C MET A 1 -10.44 32.11 -14.95
N ALA A 2 -11.57 31.64 -15.47
CA ALA A 2 -12.54 30.91 -14.66
C ALA A 2 -11.90 29.60 -14.17
N ALA A 3 -12.01 29.30 -12.87
CA ALA A 3 -11.54 28.03 -12.34
C ALA A 3 -12.32 26.89 -13.03
N LEU A 4 -11.61 25.85 -13.47
CA LEU A 4 -12.25 24.66 -14.01
C LEU A 4 -13.19 24.07 -12.93
N PRO A 5 -14.40 23.63 -13.30
CA PRO A 5 -15.33 23.05 -12.35
C PRO A 5 -14.74 21.79 -11.71
N ASN A 6 -15.09 21.54 -10.45
CA ASN A 6 -14.65 20.33 -9.75
C ASN A 6 -15.11 19.07 -10.52
N PRO A 7 -14.26 18.03 -10.61
CA PRO A 7 -14.66 16.79 -11.24
C PRO A 7 -15.85 16.16 -10.50
N THR A 8 -16.78 15.57 -11.24
CA THR A 8 -17.84 14.75 -10.66
C THR A 8 -17.26 13.65 -9.77
N LEU A 9 -17.94 13.37 -8.65
CA LEU A 9 -17.53 12.32 -7.73
C LEU A 9 -17.69 10.95 -8.39
N ARG A 10 -16.70 10.08 -8.17
CA ARG A 10 -16.86 8.64 -8.43
C ARG A 10 -17.83 8.05 -7.38
N ASP A 11 -18.44 6.92 -7.72
CA ASP A 11 -19.43 6.20 -6.90
C ASP A 11 -19.00 5.92 -5.45
N TRP A 12 -17.71 5.71 -5.23
CA TRP A 12 -17.14 5.47 -3.91
C TRP A 12 -16.62 6.73 -3.20
N GLU A 13 -16.50 7.86 -3.89
CA GLU A 13 -15.88 9.07 -3.35
C GLU A 13 -16.84 9.85 -2.45
N ARG A 14 -16.29 10.49 -1.42
CA ARG A 14 -17.04 11.34 -0.48
C ARG A 14 -16.49 12.77 -0.47
N ALA A 15 -17.39 13.74 -0.53
CA ALA A 15 -17.04 15.17 -0.49
C ALA A 15 -16.40 15.60 0.85
N ASP A 16 -16.79 14.95 1.96
CA ASP A 16 -16.33 15.27 3.32
C ASP A 16 -15.04 14.55 3.74
N LYS A 17 -14.38 13.84 2.82
CA LYS A 17 -13.25 12.95 3.10
C LYS A 17 -12.06 13.23 2.19
N LEU A 18 -10.89 12.77 2.63
CA LEU A 18 -9.78 12.48 1.75
C LEU A 18 -10.01 11.09 1.15
N ASN A 19 -10.22 11.05 -0.16
CA ASN A 19 -10.48 9.80 -0.88
C ASN A 19 -9.14 9.19 -1.27
N VAL A 20 -8.83 8.01 -0.72
CA VAL A 20 -7.55 7.34 -0.95
C VAL A 20 -7.77 6.07 -1.76
N GLU A 21 -7.05 5.94 -2.87
CA GLU A 21 -6.99 4.71 -3.68
C GLU A 21 -5.57 4.17 -3.61
N LEU A 22 -5.38 3.03 -2.96
CA LEU A 22 -4.10 2.33 -2.92
C LEU A 22 -4.10 1.23 -3.97
N VAL A 23 -3.10 1.24 -4.83
CA VAL A 23 -2.87 0.19 -5.83
C VAL A 23 -1.57 -0.52 -5.49
N GLY A 24 -1.66 -1.80 -5.10
CA GLY A 24 -0.52 -2.65 -4.86
C GLY A 24 -0.18 -3.50 -6.08
N TYR A 25 1.11 -3.67 -6.36
CA TYR A 25 1.64 -4.39 -7.53
C TYR A 25 2.59 -5.50 -7.08
N GLY A 26 2.32 -6.71 -7.56
CA GLY A 26 3.19 -7.87 -7.45
C GLY A 26 3.49 -8.49 -8.81
N TYR A 27 4.22 -9.59 -8.81
CA TYR A 27 4.63 -10.29 -10.03
C TYR A 27 3.43 -10.71 -10.91
N ASN A 28 3.66 -10.79 -12.22
CA ASN A 28 2.64 -11.19 -13.22
C ASN A 28 1.34 -10.38 -13.14
N GLU A 29 1.48 -9.06 -13.01
CA GLU A 29 0.34 -8.12 -12.98
C GLU A 29 -0.67 -8.41 -11.85
N ARG A 30 -0.27 -9.13 -10.80
CA ARG A 30 -1.09 -9.31 -9.60
C ARG A 30 -1.27 -7.97 -8.92
N ARG A 31 -2.53 -7.58 -8.70
CA ARG A 31 -2.85 -6.29 -8.09
C ARG A 31 -3.79 -6.41 -6.90
N VAL A 32 -3.74 -5.39 -6.07
CA VAL A 32 -4.80 -5.08 -5.11
C VAL A 32 -5.18 -3.62 -5.24
N ILE A 33 -6.47 -3.33 -5.34
CA ILE A 33 -7.01 -1.99 -5.25
C ILE A 33 -7.76 -1.89 -3.94
N VAL A 34 -7.29 -1.02 -3.05
CA VAL A 34 -7.97 -0.74 -1.78
C VAL A 34 -8.38 0.71 -1.73
N ARG A 35 -9.67 0.94 -1.49
CA ARG A 35 -10.23 2.28 -1.39
C ARG A 35 -10.53 2.60 0.06
N PHE A 36 -10.18 3.80 0.49
CA PHE A 36 -10.36 4.25 1.87
C PHE A 36 -10.92 5.67 1.93
N HIS A 37 -11.60 5.95 3.04
CA HIS A 37 -12.03 7.30 3.42
C HIS A 37 -11.26 7.77 4.65
N LEU A 38 -10.27 8.63 4.44
CA LEU A 38 -9.56 9.28 5.52
C LEU A 38 -10.29 10.57 5.93
N PRO A 39 -10.14 11.03 7.18
CA PRO A 39 -10.53 12.38 7.54
C PRO A 39 -9.90 13.38 6.56
N LYS A 40 -10.66 14.42 6.19
CA LYS A 40 -10.15 15.57 5.43
C LYS A 40 -9.28 16.43 6.35
N ASP A 41 -8.14 15.87 6.75
CA ASP A 41 -7.16 16.49 7.64
C ASP A 41 -6.22 17.37 6.81
N ARG A 42 -5.84 18.53 7.35
CA ARG A 42 -4.84 19.41 6.73
C ARG A 42 -3.42 19.06 7.18
N ASP A 43 -3.29 18.23 8.22
CA ASP A 43 -2.02 17.74 8.71
C ASP A 43 -1.56 16.53 7.87
N LEU A 44 -0.59 16.80 7.00
CA LEU A 44 0.01 15.79 6.13
C LEU A 44 0.74 14.69 6.92
N SER A 45 1.30 14.99 8.09
CA SER A 45 1.99 14.00 8.92
C SER A 45 1.00 12.98 9.48
N ARG A 46 -0.21 13.41 9.85
CA ARG A 46 -1.28 12.49 10.28
C ARG A 46 -1.77 11.61 9.13
N VAL A 47 -1.93 12.20 7.93
CA VAL A 47 -2.29 11.43 6.73
C VAL A 47 -1.22 10.39 6.41
N GLN A 48 0.06 10.76 6.46
CA GLN A 48 1.19 9.85 6.25
C GLN A 48 1.24 8.71 7.28
N LEU A 49 1.02 9.02 8.56
CA LEU A 49 1.00 8.00 9.61
C LEU A 49 -0.13 6.98 9.40
N VAL A 50 -1.33 7.46 9.06
CA VAL A 50 -2.45 6.57 8.75
C VAL A 50 -2.15 5.76 7.49
N ALA A 51 -1.65 6.39 6.43
CA ALA A 51 -1.25 5.70 5.21
C ALA A 51 -0.24 4.58 5.48
N ALA A 52 0.77 4.81 6.32
CA ALA A 52 1.75 3.79 6.70
C ALA A 52 1.09 2.57 7.39
N GLN A 53 0.07 2.79 8.23
CA GLN A 53 -0.70 1.69 8.84
C GLN A 53 -1.51 0.90 7.79
N LEU A 54 -2.07 1.58 6.78
CA LEU A 54 -2.78 0.93 5.67
C LEU A 54 -1.82 0.12 4.81
N ILE A 55 -0.66 0.69 4.46
CA ILE A 55 0.38 0.02 3.67
C ILE A 55 0.83 -1.26 4.37
N ARG A 56 0.98 -1.25 5.70
CA ARG A 56 1.25 -2.47 6.48
C ARG A 56 0.14 -3.52 6.33
N ASP A 57 -1.13 -3.14 6.40
CA ASP A 57 -2.24 -4.08 6.21
C ASP A 57 -2.29 -4.67 4.79
N VAL A 58 -1.93 -3.86 3.77
CA VAL A 58 -1.85 -4.32 2.38
C VAL A 58 -0.64 -5.24 2.18
N LYS A 59 0.52 -4.92 2.77
CA LYS A 59 1.71 -5.79 2.75
C LYS A 59 1.35 -7.20 3.19
N HIS A 60 0.60 -7.35 4.28
CA HIS A 60 0.23 -8.66 4.85
C HIS A 60 -1.07 -9.28 4.31
N SER A 61 -1.59 -8.78 3.18
CA SER A 61 -2.90 -9.18 2.66
C SER A 61 -2.89 -10.46 1.80
N LYS A 62 -1.76 -10.77 1.17
CA LYS A 62 -1.54 -11.92 0.28
C LYS A 62 -0.09 -12.37 0.32
N ASN A 63 0.19 -13.55 -0.23
CA ASN A 63 1.55 -14.06 -0.44
C ASN A 63 2.19 -13.32 -1.62
N TRP A 64 2.55 -12.06 -1.39
CA TRP A 64 3.14 -11.19 -2.40
C TRP A 64 4.54 -11.66 -2.78
N THR A 65 4.79 -11.63 -4.07
CA THR A 65 6.10 -11.80 -4.67
C THR A 65 6.56 -10.48 -5.28
N CYS A 66 7.88 -10.36 -5.44
CA CYS A 66 8.55 -9.22 -6.01
C CYS A 66 7.99 -8.93 -7.40
N GLU A 67 7.50 -7.72 -7.60
CA GLU A 67 6.94 -7.22 -8.86
C GLU A 67 7.86 -7.48 -10.05
N PHE A 68 9.18 -7.43 -9.84
CA PHE A 68 10.16 -7.46 -10.94
C PHE A 68 10.79 -8.83 -11.20
N CYS A 69 10.81 -9.75 -10.23
CA CYS A 69 11.51 -11.03 -10.38
C CYS A 69 10.72 -12.26 -9.92
N GLY A 70 9.58 -12.08 -9.23
CA GLY A 70 8.75 -13.20 -8.77
C GLY A 70 9.21 -13.88 -7.48
N GLU A 71 10.39 -13.51 -6.94
CA GLU A 71 10.86 -14.00 -5.65
C GLU A 71 9.98 -13.51 -4.48
N PRO A 72 9.96 -14.17 -3.32
CA PRO A 72 9.17 -13.72 -2.18
C PRO A 72 9.45 -12.26 -1.79
N SER A 73 8.40 -11.45 -1.66
CA SER A 73 8.54 -10.03 -1.28
C SER A 73 8.76 -9.90 0.22
N ARG A 74 9.62 -8.96 0.63
CA ARG A 74 9.86 -8.57 2.03
C ARG A 74 9.64 -7.08 2.28
N GLU A 75 9.66 -6.28 1.22
CA GLU A 75 9.63 -4.83 1.30
C GLU A 75 8.56 -4.22 0.40
N THR A 76 8.21 -2.97 0.69
CA THR A 76 7.23 -2.20 -0.06
C THR A 76 7.79 -0.83 -0.36
N HIS A 77 7.92 -0.50 -1.63
CA HIS A 77 8.20 0.87 -2.07
C HIS A 77 6.89 1.60 -2.36
N VAL A 78 6.78 2.86 -1.94
CA VAL A 78 5.53 3.62 -2.04
C VAL A 78 5.76 4.91 -2.80
N GLN A 79 4.87 5.18 -3.76
CA GLN A 79 4.83 6.42 -4.53
C GLN A 79 3.43 7.03 -4.40
N ASN A 80 3.37 8.31 -4.05
CA ASN A 80 2.10 9.00 -3.79
C ASN A 80 1.84 10.03 -4.88
N ILE A 81 0.62 10.06 -5.40
CA ILE A 81 0.14 11.10 -6.30
C ILE A 81 -1.07 11.74 -5.65
N SER A 82 -0.96 13.02 -5.30
CA SER A 82 -2.05 13.80 -4.70
C SER A 82 -2.70 14.68 -5.77
N SER A 83 -4.02 14.86 -5.66
CA SER A 83 -4.70 15.87 -6.47
C SER A 83 -4.17 17.26 -6.15
N GLY A 84 -4.18 18.15 -7.15
CA GLY A 84 -3.80 19.55 -6.95
C GLY A 84 -4.63 20.26 -5.87
N PRO A 85 -4.11 21.35 -5.27
CA PRO A 85 -4.72 22.01 -4.10
C PRO A 85 -6.11 22.60 -4.36
N HIS A 86 -6.49 22.79 -5.63
CA HIS A 86 -7.79 23.32 -6.04
C HIS A 86 -8.86 22.23 -6.26
N ILE A 87 -8.49 20.95 -6.20
CA ILE A 87 -9.42 19.84 -6.42
C ILE A 87 -10.14 19.51 -5.12
N ASP A 88 -11.47 19.61 -5.14
CA ASP A 88 -12.34 19.26 -4.02
C ASP A 88 -13.43 18.25 -4.45
N PRO A 89 -13.54 17.08 -3.77
CA PRO A 89 -12.75 16.62 -2.65
C PRO A 89 -11.32 16.21 -3.03
N PRO A 90 -10.37 16.28 -2.06
CA PRO A 90 -9.01 15.87 -2.31
C PRO A 90 -8.92 14.35 -2.54
N ARG A 91 -8.00 13.97 -3.43
CA ARG A 91 -7.71 12.58 -3.79
C ARG A 91 -6.23 12.30 -3.54
N LEU A 92 -5.94 11.12 -3.02
CA LEU A 92 -4.59 10.59 -2.88
C LEU A 92 -4.56 9.19 -3.49
N VAL A 93 -3.68 8.98 -4.46
CA VAL A 93 -3.39 7.66 -5.00
C VAL A 93 -2.05 7.18 -4.45
N ILE A 94 -2.04 6.00 -3.85
CA ILE A 94 -0.85 5.38 -3.24
C ILE A 94 -0.50 4.16 -4.09
N TYR A 95 0.64 4.20 -4.77
CA TYR A 95 1.17 3.07 -5.51
C TYR A 95 2.14 2.31 -4.61
N CYS A 96 1.88 1.03 -4.38
CA CYS A 96 2.69 0.16 -3.53
C CYS A 96 3.33 -0.94 -4.39
N HIS A 97 4.65 -0.94 -4.48
CA HIS A 97 5.43 -1.93 -5.20
C HIS A 97 5.99 -2.95 -4.22
N PHE A 98 5.55 -4.21 -4.29
CA PHE A 98 6.06 -5.28 -3.45
C PHE A 98 7.35 -5.81 -4.04
N VAL A 99 8.44 -5.77 -3.28
CA VAL A 99 9.78 -6.13 -3.78
C VAL A 99 10.51 -7.09 -2.83
N CYS A 100 11.45 -7.86 -3.36
CA CYS A 100 12.23 -8.83 -2.58
C CYS A 100 13.26 -8.12 -1.71
N ASP A 101 14.08 -7.26 -2.31
CA ASP A 101 15.12 -6.50 -1.62
C ASP A 101 15.44 -5.18 -2.35
N MET A 102 15.11 -4.04 -1.72
CA MET A 102 15.33 -2.67 -2.22
C MET A 102 16.81 -2.29 -2.39
N ASP A 103 17.74 -3.06 -1.84
CA ASP A 103 19.18 -2.82 -1.99
C ASP A 103 19.78 -3.51 -3.22
N THR A 104 19.02 -4.36 -3.91
CA THR A 104 19.50 -5.05 -5.12
C THR A 104 19.36 -4.17 -6.36
N GLU A 105 20.29 -4.33 -7.30
CA GLU A 105 20.34 -3.53 -8.53
C GLU A 105 19.05 -3.65 -9.36
N HIS A 106 18.53 -4.87 -9.54
CA HIS A 106 17.35 -5.11 -10.35
C HIS A 106 16.11 -4.41 -9.76
N VAL A 107 15.95 -4.39 -8.43
CA VAL A 107 14.83 -3.67 -7.77
C VAL A 107 15.01 -2.16 -7.93
N ARG A 108 16.18 -1.61 -7.58
CA ARG A 108 16.43 -0.16 -7.67
C ARG A 108 16.21 0.36 -9.09
N ARG A 109 16.77 -0.33 -10.10
CA ARG A 109 16.64 0.06 -11.51
C ARG A 109 15.17 0.10 -11.94
N ASN A 110 14.39 -0.92 -11.61
CA ASN A 110 12.98 -0.98 -12.01
C ASN A 110 12.11 0.03 -11.23
N LEU A 111 12.33 0.22 -9.92
CA LEU A 111 11.61 1.26 -9.17
C LEU A 111 11.87 2.67 -9.70
N LEU A 112 13.11 2.97 -10.13
CA LEU A 112 13.44 4.24 -10.77
C LEU A 112 12.73 4.39 -12.12
N ALA A 113 12.72 3.35 -12.94
CA ALA A 113 12.01 3.36 -14.22
C ALA A 113 10.49 3.56 -14.04
N THR A 114 9.90 2.87 -13.05
CA THR A 114 8.48 3.04 -12.68
C THR A 114 8.21 4.45 -12.19
N HIS A 115 9.06 5.02 -11.33
CA HIS A 115 8.94 6.41 -10.89
C HIS A 115 8.96 7.37 -12.07
N ASP A 116 9.91 7.22 -12.99
CA ASP A 116 10.05 8.11 -14.15
C ASP A 116 8.81 8.06 -15.05
N TYR A 117 8.31 6.86 -15.31
CA TYR A 117 7.10 6.67 -16.08
C TYR A 117 5.89 7.33 -15.40
N MET A 118 5.70 7.10 -14.11
CA MET A 118 4.60 7.69 -13.35
C MET A 118 4.71 9.21 -13.26
N ASN A 119 5.92 9.73 -13.07
CA ASN A 119 6.16 11.17 -13.00
C ASN A 119 5.89 11.84 -14.35
N MET A 120 6.30 11.21 -15.46
CA MET A 120 5.99 11.69 -16.80
C MET A 120 4.48 11.66 -17.07
N ALA A 121 3.81 10.53 -16.77
CA ALA A 121 2.37 10.36 -17.00
C ALA A 121 1.50 11.30 -16.14
N SER A 122 1.99 11.71 -14.98
CA SER A 122 1.30 12.61 -14.05
C SER A 122 1.73 14.08 -14.17
N GLY A 123 2.52 14.44 -15.19
CA GLY A 123 2.98 15.82 -15.39
C GLY A 123 3.84 16.36 -14.25
N GLY A 124 4.61 15.49 -13.59
CA GLY A 124 5.52 15.85 -12.50
C GLY A 124 4.96 15.65 -11.08
N ALA A 125 3.73 15.14 -10.94
CA ALA A 125 3.06 15.07 -9.63
C ALA A 125 3.64 13.99 -8.69
N ALA A 126 4.42 13.03 -9.20
CA ALA A 126 5.13 12.05 -8.36
C ALA A 126 6.36 12.65 -7.67
N GLY A 127 6.86 13.80 -8.14
CA GLY A 127 7.94 14.54 -7.50
C GLY A 127 9.34 13.99 -7.82
N PRO A 128 10.35 14.31 -6.98
CA PRO A 128 11.74 13.91 -7.22
C PRO A 128 11.88 12.39 -7.14
N ARG A 129 12.88 11.85 -7.86
CA ARG A 129 13.22 10.42 -7.79
C ARG A 129 13.50 10.00 -6.34
N PRO A 130 13.12 8.77 -5.97
CA PRO A 130 13.39 8.26 -4.65
C PRO A 130 14.90 8.15 -4.39
N ASN A 131 15.33 8.64 -3.23
CA ASN A 131 16.69 8.45 -2.74
C ASN A 131 16.73 7.20 -1.82
N PHE A 132 17.06 6.04 -2.39
CA PHE A 132 17.16 4.79 -1.64
C PHE A 132 18.28 4.79 -0.59
N ASP A 133 19.24 5.70 -0.69
CA ASP A 133 20.35 5.80 0.26
C ASP A 133 20.05 6.75 1.42
N ALA A 134 18.91 7.45 1.41
CA ALA A 134 18.48 8.35 2.49
C ALA A 134 18.17 7.59 3.79
N TRP A 135 17.74 6.34 3.68
CA TRP A 135 17.51 5.46 4.83
C TRP A 135 18.08 4.08 4.54
N LYS A 136 19.24 3.79 5.13
CA LYS A 136 19.94 2.51 4.92
C LYS A 136 19.40 1.47 5.88
N ARG A 137 19.04 0.30 5.35
CA ARG A 137 18.71 -0.87 6.15
C ARG A 137 19.90 -1.20 7.07
N PRO A 138 19.68 -1.41 8.38
CA PRO A 138 20.73 -1.87 9.28
C PRO A 138 21.37 -3.17 8.76
N PRO A 139 22.71 -3.34 8.84
CA PRO A 139 23.38 -4.56 8.43
C PRO A 139 22.79 -5.79 9.13
N GLY A 140 22.51 -6.85 8.37
CA GLY A 140 21.96 -8.10 8.90
C GLY A 140 20.46 -8.06 9.24
N MET A 141 19.76 -6.94 9.00
CA MET A 141 18.32 -6.88 9.16
C MET A 141 17.62 -7.52 7.95
N THR A 142 16.68 -8.43 8.21
CA THR A 142 15.79 -9.00 7.21
C THR A 142 14.36 -8.65 7.57
N TYR A 143 13.64 -8.00 6.65
CA TYR A 143 12.22 -7.74 6.85
C TYR A 143 11.40 -9.01 6.68
N PRO A 144 10.29 -9.14 7.40
CA PRO A 144 9.41 -10.30 7.29
C PRO A 144 8.79 -10.37 5.90
N LEU A 145 8.54 -11.60 5.45
CA LEU A 145 7.81 -11.85 4.21
C LEU A 145 6.50 -11.07 4.19
N SER A 146 6.19 -10.46 3.06
CA SER A 146 4.90 -9.79 2.84
C SER A 146 3.75 -10.78 3.04
N GLY A 147 3.93 -12.07 2.73
CA GLY A 147 2.95 -13.11 3.00
C GLY A 147 2.68 -13.45 4.48
N SER A 148 3.53 -13.01 5.41
CA SER A 148 3.44 -13.44 6.82
C SER A 148 2.26 -12.81 7.58
N CYS A 149 1.97 -13.35 8.76
CA CYS A 149 1.01 -12.80 9.72
C CYS A 149 1.34 -11.35 10.07
N ALA A 150 0.35 -10.45 9.94
CA ALA A 150 0.54 -9.01 10.19
C ALA A 150 0.92 -8.65 11.64
N CYS A 151 0.75 -9.58 12.58
CA CYS A 151 1.04 -9.38 14.00
C CYS A 151 2.37 -9.99 14.44
N CYS A 152 2.61 -11.27 14.13
CA CYS A 152 3.81 -11.97 14.61
C CYS A 152 4.95 -11.97 13.62
N GLU A 153 4.70 -11.62 12.35
CA GLU A 153 5.73 -11.40 11.32
C GLU A 153 6.68 -12.58 11.13
N ARG A 154 6.23 -13.78 11.50
CA ARG A 154 6.98 -15.03 11.36
C ARG A 154 6.88 -15.53 9.93
N ASP A 155 8.02 -15.76 9.29
CA ASP A 155 8.06 -16.15 7.87
C ASP A 155 7.35 -17.48 7.60
N GLU A 156 7.38 -18.43 8.54
CA GLU A 156 6.70 -19.73 8.42
C GLU A 156 5.17 -19.55 8.28
N THR A 157 4.64 -18.41 8.74
CA THR A 157 3.21 -18.13 8.58
C THR A 157 2.83 -17.66 7.18
N ALA A 158 3.79 -17.43 6.29
CA ALA A 158 3.56 -17.11 4.88
C ALA A 158 3.39 -18.37 4.01
N GLU A 159 3.71 -19.55 4.52
CA GLU A 159 3.53 -20.84 3.84
C GLU A 159 2.04 -21.07 3.55
N ASP A 160 1.74 -21.74 2.42
CA ASP A 160 0.35 -21.89 1.95
C ASP A 160 -0.50 -22.74 2.91
N ASP A 161 0.10 -23.66 3.65
CA ASP A 161 -0.54 -24.53 4.65
C ASP A 161 -0.66 -23.88 6.04
N ALA A 162 -0.04 -22.72 6.28
CA ALA A 162 -0.09 -22.01 7.56
C ALA A 162 -1.51 -21.50 7.92
N GLY A 163 -2.45 -21.51 6.97
CA GLY A 163 -3.87 -21.32 7.24
C GLY A 163 -4.23 -19.93 7.78
N LEU A 164 -3.53 -18.88 7.32
CA LEU A 164 -3.77 -17.51 7.76
C LEU A 164 -5.22 -17.07 7.53
N LYS A 165 -5.83 -16.52 8.57
CA LYS A 165 -7.22 -16.04 8.57
C LYS A 165 -7.26 -14.54 8.26
N LYS A 166 -8.07 -14.17 7.27
CA LYS A 166 -8.35 -12.76 6.96
C LYS A 166 -9.17 -12.12 8.08
N CYS A 167 -8.91 -10.84 8.35
CA CYS A 167 -9.79 -10.05 9.22
C CYS A 167 -11.23 -10.13 8.71
N SER A 168 -12.17 -10.57 9.57
CA SER A 168 -13.55 -10.83 9.16
C SER A 168 -14.31 -9.58 8.73
N LYS A 169 -13.87 -8.38 9.16
CA LYS A 169 -14.48 -7.10 8.82
C LYS A 169 -13.98 -6.55 7.49
N CYS A 170 -12.68 -6.27 7.36
CA CYS A 170 -12.16 -5.61 6.16
C CYS A 170 -11.71 -6.58 5.06
N LYS A 171 -11.54 -7.87 5.37
CA LYS A 171 -11.05 -8.92 4.45
C LYS A 171 -9.67 -8.66 3.81
N LEU A 172 -8.92 -7.67 4.32
CA LEU A 172 -7.62 -7.26 3.81
C LEU A 172 -6.46 -8.00 4.49
N THR A 173 -6.14 -7.62 5.73
CA THR A 173 -4.98 -8.14 6.49
C THR A 173 -5.24 -9.55 7.05
N ARG A 174 -4.17 -10.31 7.28
CA ARG A 174 -4.21 -11.73 7.66
C ARG A 174 -3.44 -12.04 8.94
N TYR A 175 -3.94 -13.01 9.71
CA TYR A 175 -3.39 -13.43 11.00
C TYR A 175 -3.38 -14.96 11.15
N CYS A 176 -2.41 -15.52 11.87
CA CYS A 176 -2.38 -16.96 12.15
C CYS A 176 -3.52 -17.42 13.06
N GLY A 177 -4.13 -16.51 13.82
CA GLY A 177 -5.26 -16.82 14.69
C GLY A 177 -5.79 -15.60 15.43
N VAL A 178 -6.83 -15.84 16.24
CA VAL A 178 -7.54 -14.81 16.99
C VAL A 178 -6.63 -14.06 17.97
N GLU A 179 -5.62 -14.72 18.53
CA GLU A 179 -4.68 -14.11 19.48
C GLU A 179 -3.81 -13.04 18.81
N CYS A 180 -3.27 -13.33 17.61
CA CYS A 180 -2.56 -12.33 16.81
C CYS A 180 -3.49 -11.19 16.36
N GLN A 181 -4.73 -11.50 15.98
CA GLN A 181 -5.71 -10.47 15.62
C GLN A 181 -6.02 -9.53 16.79
N LYS A 182 -6.25 -10.06 17.99
CA LYS A 182 -6.50 -9.26 19.21
C LYS A 182 -5.30 -8.40 19.58
N LYS A 183 -4.09 -8.96 19.50
CA LYS A 183 -2.85 -8.24 19.82
C LYS A 183 -2.60 -7.08 18.86
N ASP A 184 -2.88 -7.26 17.58
CA ASP A 184 -2.74 -6.22 16.55
C ASP A 184 -3.92 -5.23 16.50
N TRP A 185 -5.05 -5.56 17.14
CA TRP A 185 -6.27 -4.75 17.10
C TRP A 185 -6.10 -3.27 17.48
N PRO A 186 -5.30 -2.88 18.50
CA PRO A 186 -5.08 -1.47 18.83
C PRO A 186 -4.56 -0.65 17.64
N ARG A 187 -3.72 -1.24 16.78
CA ARG A 187 -3.23 -0.64 15.54
C ARG A 187 -4.26 -0.79 14.42
N HIS A 188 -4.67 -2.03 14.11
CA HIS A 188 -5.50 -2.33 12.95
C HIS A 188 -6.89 -1.68 12.99
N LYS A 189 -7.48 -1.46 14.17
CA LYS A 189 -8.85 -0.90 14.31
C LYS A 189 -9.07 0.43 13.60
N VAL A 190 -8.00 1.24 13.45
CA VAL A 190 -8.06 2.55 12.80
C VAL A 190 -8.22 2.34 11.29
N ALA A 191 -7.28 1.62 10.69
CA ALA A 191 -7.29 1.25 9.28
C ALA A 191 -8.56 0.46 8.89
N CYS A 192 -8.94 -0.52 9.70
CA CYS A 192 -10.08 -1.40 9.48
C CYS A 192 -11.42 -0.65 9.29
N LYS A 193 -11.59 0.50 9.95
CA LYS A 193 -12.81 1.32 9.86
C LYS A 193 -12.82 2.25 8.64
N MET A 194 -11.67 2.50 8.03
CA MET A 194 -11.53 3.44 6.91
C MET A 194 -11.62 2.75 5.55
N ILE A 195 -11.50 1.42 5.50
CA ILE A 195 -11.61 0.64 4.26
C ILE A 195 -13.05 0.68 3.75
N TYR A 196 -13.19 1.14 2.51
CA TYR A 196 -14.44 1.10 1.74
C TYR A 196 -14.53 -0.20 0.94
N SER A 197 -13.49 -0.54 0.17
CA SER A 197 -13.46 -1.76 -0.65
C SER A 197 -12.05 -2.30 -0.81
N VAL A 198 -11.96 -3.62 -1.05
CA VAL A 198 -10.73 -4.36 -1.37
C VAL A 198 -11.02 -5.20 -2.59
N ASN A 199 -10.27 -4.99 -3.67
CA ASN A 199 -10.36 -5.77 -4.90
C ASN A 199 -9.00 -6.39 -5.21
N PHE A 200 -8.95 -7.70 -5.39
CA PHE A 200 -7.74 -8.40 -5.83
C PHE A 200 -7.92 -8.79 -7.29
N GLU A 201 -6.94 -8.48 -8.13
CA GLU A 201 -6.98 -8.73 -9.56
C GLU A 201 -5.83 -9.64 -9.97
N ASN A 202 -6.09 -10.53 -10.94
CA ASN A 202 -5.13 -11.50 -11.47
C ASN A 202 -4.58 -12.47 -10.40
N TRP A 203 -5.36 -12.68 -9.34
CA TRP A 203 -5.12 -13.74 -8.36
C TRP A 203 -5.95 -14.96 -8.76
N GLU A 204 -5.31 -16.13 -8.85
CA GLU A 204 -6.00 -17.40 -9.06
C GLU A 204 -7.11 -17.57 -8.02
N SER A 205 -8.26 -18.06 -8.48
CA SER A 205 -9.52 -18.20 -7.75
C SER A 205 -9.46 -19.26 -6.66
#